data_AF-A0A952QIJ0-F1
#
_entry.id   AF-A0A952QIJ0-F1
#
_cell.length_a   1.000
_cell.length_b   1.000
_cell.length_c   1.000
_cell.angle_alpha   90.00
_cell.angle_beta   90.00
_cell.angle_gamma   90.00
#
_symmetry.space_group_name_H-M   'P 1'
#
loop_
_entity.id
_entity.type
_entity.pdbx_description
1 polymer ?
#
loop_
_entity_poly.entity_id
_entity_poly.type
_entity_poly.pdbx_seq_one_letter_code
_entity_poly.pdbx_strand_id
1 'polypeptide(L)'
;MPVANNRYRLREDFARGLADQLQPKLGQPGSETRKIMEKAFSPILTDGKIDIEKLPEAAQKELHKLQEASEQFESFFVKKLLSQMRQTSLSQNSTPMMDFAKDTMDQAVADQAAKGQSTLGIAKTVFMAQAATVVQQEMGKRAAEVASTPSGNKS
;
A
#
# COMPACT_ATOMS: atom_id res chain seq x y z
N MET A 1 -14.71 -17.85 11.13
CA MET A 1 -14.92 -16.53 11.77
C MET A 1 -15.31 -15.54 10.68
N PRO A 2 -16.35 -14.71 10.86
CA PRO A 2 -16.73 -13.73 9.84
C PRO A 2 -15.61 -12.69 9.70
N VAL A 3 -15.09 -12.53 8.48
CA VAL A 3 -14.11 -11.49 8.16
C VAL A 3 -14.83 -10.15 8.31
N ALA A 4 -14.37 -9.29 9.22
CA ALA A 4 -14.92 -7.95 9.35
C ALA A 4 -14.88 -7.28 7.97
N ASN A 5 -16.01 -6.73 7.51
CA ASN A 5 -16.12 -6.09 6.21
C ASN A 5 -15.33 -4.78 6.25
N ASN A 6 -14.04 -4.87 5.98
CA ASN A 6 -13.10 -3.80 6.21
C ASN A 6 -13.08 -2.89 4.99
N ARG A 7 -13.62 -1.68 5.15
CA ARG A 7 -13.88 -0.74 4.04
C ARG A 7 -12.60 -0.24 3.35
N TYR A 8 -11.44 -0.41 3.97
CA TYR A 8 -10.15 0.08 3.47
C TYR A 8 -9.15 -1.06 3.25
N ARG A 9 -9.63 -2.19 2.72
CA ARG A 9 -8.80 -3.36 2.48
C ARG A 9 -7.79 -3.07 1.37
N LEU A 10 -6.51 -3.20 1.69
CA LEU A 10 -5.43 -3.19 0.70
C LEU A 10 -5.54 -4.41 -0.22
N ARG A 11 -5.06 -4.26 -1.45
CA ARG A 11 -4.82 -5.41 -2.32
C ARG A 11 -3.81 -6.35 -1.66
N GLU A 12 -3.99 -7.65 -1.91
CA GLU A 12 -3.22 -8.71 -1.25
C GLU A 12 -1.70 -8.59 -1.51
N ASP A 13 -1.29 -8.21 -2.71
CA ASP A 13 0.12 -8.07 -3.10
C ASP A 13 0.81 -6.86 -2.45
N PHE A 14 0.05 -5.79 -2.19
CA PHE A 14 0.50 -4.63 -1.41
C PHE A 14 0.56 -4.98 0.08
N ALA A 15 -0.48 -5.59 0.63
CA ALA A 15 -0.52 -6.01 2.03
C ALA A 15 0.64 -6.97 2.36
N ARG A 16 0.85 -7.98 1.50
CA ARG A 16 1.95 -8.94 1.66
C ARG A 16 3.32 -8.27 1.58
N GLY A 17 3.53 -7.41 0.59
CA GLY A 17 4.81 -6.69 0.44
C GLY A 17 5.12 -5.78 1.64
N LEU A 18 4.10 -5.13 2.20
CA LEU A 18 4.25 -4.31 3.39
C LEU A 18 4.56 -5.16 4.63
N ALA A 19 3.86 -6.28 4.81
CA ALA A 19 4.14 -7.23 5.89
C ALA A 19 5.59 -7.75 5.81
N ASP A 20 6.04 -8.13 4.61
CA ASP A 20 7.42 -8.60 4.38
C ASP A 20 8.46 -7.52 4.67
N GLN A 21 8.17 -6.25 4.38
CA GLN A 21 9.08 -5.13 4.68
C GLN A 21 9.14 -4.80 6.17
N LEU A 22 8.05 -5.00 6.90
CA LEU A 22 7.96 -4.69 8.33
C LEU A 22 8.43 -5.86 9.21
N GLN A 23 8.28 -7.10 8.77
CA GLN A 23 8.62 -8.29 9.57
C GLN A 23 10.08 -8.29 10.09
N PRO A 24 11.11 -7.92 9.31
CA PRO A 24 12.48 -7.84 9.80
C PRO A 24 12.68 -6.78 10.88
N LYS A 25 11.83 -5.74 10.92
CA LYS A 25 11.89 -4.68 11.93
C LYS A 25 11.46 -5.14 13.32
N LEU A 26 10.78 -6.30 13.41
CA LEU A 26 10.50 -6.95 14.70
C LEU A 26 11.76 -7.55 15.32
N GLY A 27 12.87 -7.70 14.59
CA GLY A 27 14.09 -8.31 15.08
C GLY A 27 14.12 -9.84 14.95
N GLN A 28 15.25 -10.44 15.34
CA GLN A 28 15.46 -11.88 15.18
C GLN A 28 14.55 -12.70 16.12
N PRO A 29 14.04 -13.86 15.67
CA PRO A 29 13.33 -14.80 16.53
C PRO A 29 14.09 -15.07 17.84
N GLY A 30 13.41 -14.98 18.98
CA GLY A 30 14.00 -15.25 20.30
C GLY A 30 14.84 -14.13 20.91
N SER A 31 15.10 -13.03 20.18
CA SER A 31 15.82 -11.87 20.74
C SER A 31 14.97 -11.06 21.73
N GLU A 32 15.61 -10.40 22.71
CA GLU A 32 14.94 -9.48 23.64
C GLU A 32 14.28 -8.31 22.90
N THR A 33 14.94 -7.78 21.86
CA THR A 33 14.38 -6.74 20.98
C THR A 33 13.06 -7.19 20.37
N ARG A 34 12.96 -8.45 19.94
CA ARG A 34 11.73 -8.99 19.38
C ARG A 34 10.63 -9.14 20.40
N LYS A 35 10.92 -9.56 21.63
CA LYS A 35 9.90 -9.62 22.70
C LYS A 35 9.31 -8.24 22.99
N ILE A 36 10.16 -7.21 23.01
CA ILE A 36 9.73 -5.81 23.21
C ILE A 36 8.85 -5.35 22.05
N MET A 37 9.29 -5.60 20.81
CA MET A 37 8.52 -5.25 19.62
C MET A 37 7.20 -6.03 19.54
N GLU A 38 7.20 -7.34 19.75
CA GLU A 38 5.98 -8.15 19.74
C GLU A 38 4.95 -7.67 20.76
N LYS A 39 5.39 -7.17 21.91
CA LYS A 39 4.49 -6.54 22.88
C LYS A 39 3.89 -5.24 22.34
N ALA A 40 4.72 -4.36 21.76
CA ALA A 40 4.28 -3.10 21.17
C ALA A 40 3.35 -3.28 19.96
N PHE A 41 3.62 -4.30 19.15
CA PHE A 41 2.87 -4.65 17.95
C PHE A 41 1.76 -5.68 18.19
N SER A 42 1.57 -6.15 19.42
CA SER A 42 0.60 -7.22 19.75
C SER A 42 -0.81 -7.03 19.19
N PRO A 43 -1.38 -5.80 19.09
CA PRO A 43 -2.72 -5.64 18.52
C PRO A 43 -2.79 -5.98 17.03
N ILE A 44 -1.65 -5.89 16.33
CA ILE A 44 -1.54 -6.08 14.88
C ILE A 44 -0.78 -7.36 14.52
N LEU A 45 -0.47 -8.21 15.49
CA LEU A 45 0.15 -9.50 15.24
C LEU A 45 -0.91 -10.61 15.14
N THR A 46 -0.70 -11.50 14.19
CA THR A 46 -1.40 -12.77 14.05
C THR A 46 -0.34 -13.85 13.86
N ASP A 47 -0.29 -14.83 14.76
CA ASP A 47 0.68 -15.93 14.73
C ASP A 47 2.16 -15.46 14.61
N GLY A 48 2.50 -14.36 15.29
CA GLY A 48 3.86 -13.79 15.27
C GLY A 48 4.25 -13.08 13.97
N LYS A 49 3.28 -12.84 13.08
CA LYS A 49 3.44 -12.07 11.84
C LYS A 49 2.60 -10.80 11.88
N ILE A 50 3.07 -9.77 11.18
CA ILE A 50 2.33 -8.52 11.05
C ILE A 50 1.11 -8.75 10.17
N ASP A 51 -0.05 -8.47 10.75
CA ASP A 51 -1.35 -8.54 10.12
C ASP A 51 -1.83 -7.11 9.80
N ILE A 52 -1.70 -6.76 8.53
CA ILE A 52 -2.02 -5.42 8.02
C ILE A 52 -3.52 -5.12 8.18
N GLU A 53 -4.38 -6.14 8.18
CA GLU A 53 -5.84 -5.96 8.34
C GLU A 53 -6.23 -5.59 9.78
N LYS A 54 -5.31 -5.77 10.75
CA LYS A 54 -5.49 -5.37 12.15
C LYS A 54 -4.93 -3.98 12.49
N LEU A 55 -4.35 -3.28 11.52
CA LEU A 55 -3.92 -1.90 11.72
C LEU A 55 -5.10 -1.01 12.15
N PRO A 56 -4.86 0.11 12.85
CA PRO A 56 -5.92 1.09 13.13
C PRO A 56 -6.60 1.56 11.84
N GLU A 57 -7.91 1.84 11.89
CA GLU A 57 -8.68 2.28 10.71
C GLU A 57 -8.06 3.52 10.04
N ALA A 58 -7.52 4.45 10.82
CA ALA A 58 -6.82 5.62 10.30
C ALA A 58 -5.62 5.23 9.41
N ALA A 59 -4.77 4.32 9.87
CA ALA A 59 -3.65 3.80 9.09
C ALA A 59 -4.13 3.02 7.86
N GLN A 60 -5.16 2.19 7.99
CA GLN A 60 -5.70 1.45 6.84
C GLN A 60 -6.24 2.37 5.75
N LYS A 61 -6.97 3.41 6.15
CA LYS A 61 -7.49 4.43 5.23
C LYS A 61 -6.36 5.19 4.53
N GLU A 62 -5.32 5.55 5.25
CA GLU A 62 -4.16 6.24 4.68
C GLU A 62 -3.38 5.35 3.72
N LEU A 63 -3.15 4.08 4.09
CA LEU A 63 -2.54 3.09 3.22
C LEU A 63 -3.39 2.84 1.97
N HIS A 64 -4.71 2.75 2.08
CA HIS A 64 -5.59 2.59 0.93
C HIS A 64 -5.47 3.76 -0.05
N LYS A 65 -5.51 5.00 0.45
CA LYS A 65 -5.30 6.19 -0.38
C LYS A 65 -3.93 6.19 -1.05
N LEU A 66 -2.89 5.76 -0.32
CA LEU A 66 -1.54 5.65 -0.86
C LEU A 66 -1.45 4.60 -1.96
N GLN A 67 -2.15 3.47 -1.83
CA GLN A 67 -2.27 2.46 -2.88
C GLN A 67 -2.93 3.06 -4.12
N GLU A 68 -4.09 3.71 -3.98
CA GLU A 68 -4.81 4.35 -5.09
C GLU A 68 -3.94 5.40 -5.80
N ALA A 69 -3.27 6.27 -5.04
CA ALA A 69 -2.39 7.29 -5.61
C ALA A 69 -1.20 6.67 -6.37
N SER A 70 -0.63 5.58 -5.83
CA SER A 70 0.49 4.88 -6.47
C SER A 70 0.05 4.18 -7.77
N GLU A 71 -1.13 3.56 -7.78
CA GLU A 71 -1.73 2.96 -8.97
C GLU A 71 -2.05 4.02 -10.04
N GLN A 72 -2.61 5.16 -9.64
CA GLN A 72 -2.87 6.28 -10.56
C GLN A 72 -1.59 6.83 -11.17
N PHE A 73 -0.51 6.93 -10.39
CA PHE A 73 0.80 7.33 -10.88
C PHE A 73 1.33 6.36 -11.95
N GLU A 74 1.28 5.06 -11.69
CA GLU A 74 1.71 4.05 -12.68
C GLU A 74 0.81 4.05 -13.93
N SER A 75 -0.51 4.20 -13.77
CA SER A 75 -1.42 4.35 -14.90
C SER A 75 -1.08 5.57 -15.75
N PHE A 76 -0.86 6.73 -15.14
CA PHE A 76 -0.45 7.93 -15.88
C PHE A 76 0.88 7.71 -16.63
N PHE A 77 1.85 7.08 -15.99
CA PHE A 77 3.14 6.76 -16.61
C PHE A 77 2.98 5.81 -17.80
N VAL A 78 2.25 4.70 -17.64
CA VAL A 78 2.02 3.70 -18.70
C VAL A 78 1.25 4.33 -19.86
N LYS A 79 0.21 5.13 -19.59
CA LYS A 79 -0.52 5.88 -20.62
C LYS A 79 0.41 6.79 -21.42
N LYS A 80 1.28 7.54 -20.74
CA LYS A 80 2.27 8.40 -21.41
C LYS A 80 3.26 7.58 -22.25
N LEU A 81 3.74 6.45 -21.74
CA LEU A 81 4.63 5.55 -22.47
C LEU A 81 3.97 4.99 -23.73
N LEU A 82 2.74 4.49 -23.64
CA LEU A 82 1.97 3.96 -24.78
C LEU A 82 1.71 5.05 -25.83
N SER A 83 1.34 6.25 -25.38
CA SER A 83 1.14 7.39 -26.25
C SER A 83 2.43 7.74 -27.03
N GLN A 84 3.59 7.80 -26.36
CA GLN A 84 4.88 8.04 -27.01
C GLN A 84 5.28 6.91 -27.98
N MET A 85 5.09 5.64 -27.59
CA MET A 85 5.38 4.49 -28.47
C MET A 85 4.54 4.46 -29.74
N ARG A 86 3.30 4.96 -29.68
CA ARG A 86 2.44 5.05 -30.88
C ARG A 86 2.81 6.22 -31.77
N GLN A 87 3.25 7.34 -31.19
CA GLN A 87 3.78 8.47 -31.97
C GLN A 87 5.00 8.06 -32.80
N THR A 88 5.81 7.12 -32.32
CA THR A 88 6.97 6.61 -33.07
C THR A 88 6.61 5.51 -34.07
N SER A 89 5.43 4.89 -33.97
CA SER A 89 5.03 3.70 -34.76
C SER A 89 3.93 3.94 -35.82
N LEU A 90 3.15 5.02 -35.75
CA LEU A 90 2.00 5.27 -36.66
C LEU A 90 2.03 6.67 -37.28
N SER A 91 1.86 6.72 -38.60
CA SER A 91 1.84 7.92 -39.45
C SER A 91 0.75 8.93 -39.04
N GLN A 92 1.05 10.22 -39.23
CA GLN A 92 0.33 11.45 -38.79
C GLN A 92 -1.13 11.65 -39.26
N ASN A 93 -1.80 10.65 -39.85
CA ASN A 93 -3.17 10.78 -40.34
C ASN A 93 -4.18 10.21 -39.33
N SER A 94 -4.32 10.84 -38.16
CA SER A 94 -5.42 10.55 -37.23
C SER A 94 -6.53 11.58 -37.38
N THR A 95 -7.77 11.11 -37.50
CA THR A 95 -8.93 11.97 -37.32
C THR A 95 -9.15 12.22 -35.82
N PRO A 96 -9.78 13.33 -35.41
CA PRO A 96 -10.06 13.62 -34.00
C PRO A 96 -10.79 12.48 -33.26
N MET A 97 -11.66 11.76 -33.97
CA MET A 97 -12.37 10.58 -33.45
C MET A 97 -11.42 9.42 -33.16
N MET A 98 -10.40 9.22 -34.01
CA MET A 98 -9.39 8.18 -33.84
C MET A 98 -8.46 8.48 -32.65
N ASP A 99 -8.15 9.74 -32.40
CA ASP A 99 -7.34 10.15 -31.25
C ASP A 99 -8.07 9.97 -29.94
N PHE A 100 -9.37 10.27 -29.89
CA PHE A 100 -10.20 9.97 -28.73
C PHE A 100 -10.27 8.46 -28.44
N ALA A 101 -10.47 7.63 -29.47
CA ALA A 101 -10.49 6.17 -29.32
C ALA A 101 -9.13 5.63 -28.81
N LYS A 102 -8.03 6.14 -29.36
CA LYS A 102 -6.66 5.80 -28.94
C LYS A 102 -6.38 6.20 -27.48
N ASP A 103 -6.84 7.38 -27.04
CA ASP A 103 -6.65 7.83 -25.66
C ASP A 103 -7.44 6.98 -24.66
N THR A 104 -8.68 6.63 -25.03
CA THR A 104 -9.54 5.76 -24.21
C THR A 104 -8.95 4.35 -24.09
N MET A 105 -8.46 3.78 -25.20
CA MET A 105 -7.76 2.49 -25.19
C MET A 105 -6.51 2.53 -24.32
N ASP A 106 -5.70 3.59 -24.42
CA ASP A 106 -4.51 3.73 -23.58
C ASP A 106 -4.85 3.83 -22.10
N GLN A 107 -5.89 4.59 -21.76
CA GLN A 107 -6.34 4.70 -20.38
C GLN A 107 -6.77 3.33 -19.83
N ALA A 108 -7.55 2.56 -20.60
CA ALA A 108 -7.99 1.23 -20.18
C ALA A 108 -6.82 0.26 -20.00
N VAL A 109 -5.87 0.25 -20.93
CA VAL A 109 -4.66 -0.59 -20.84
C VAL A 109 -3.78 -0.14 -19.67
N ALA A 110 -3.64 1.17 -19.44
CA ALA A 110 -2.84 1.71 -18.36
C ALA A 110 -3.44 1.43 -16.97
N ASP A 111 -4.76 1.56 -16.82
CA ASP A 111 -5.46 1.23 -15.58
C ASP A 111 -5.43 -0.27 -15.29
N GLN A 112 -5.62 -1.10 -16.33
CA GLN A 112 -5.50 -2.54 -16.22
C GLN A 112 -4.07 -2.98 -15.91
N ALA A 113 -3.08 -2.31 -16.52
CA ALA A 113 -1.69 -2.48 -16.15
C ALA A 113 -1.56 -2.14 -14.67
N ALA A 114 -1.70 -0.89 -14.23
CA ALA A 114 -1.48 -0.46 -12.84
C ALA A 114 -2.17 -1.34 -11.77
N LYS A 115 -3.37 -1.87 -12.07
CA LYS A 115 -4.12 -2.74 -11.15
C LYS A 115 -3.76 -4.23 -11.22
N GLY A 116 -3.10 -4.66 -12.29
CA GLY A 116 -2.73 -6.05 -12.54
C GLY A 116 -1.48 -6.50 -11.78
N GLN A 117 -1.26 -7.82 -11.78
CA GLN A 117 -0.12 -8.47 -11.14
C GLN A 117 1.14 -8.50 -12.04
N SER A 118 1.01 -8.09 -13.30
CA SER A 118 2.06 -8.15 -14.35
C SER A 118 2.59 -6.77 -14.75
N THR A 119 2.71 -5.85 -13.79
CA THR A 119 3.18 -4.47 -14.04
C THR A 119 4.68 -4.30 -13.97
N LEU A 120 5.13 -3.09 -14.32
CA LEU A 120 6.47 -2.59 -14.05
C LEU A 120 6.80 -2.53 -12.54
N GLY A 121 5.80 -2.67 -11.66
CA GLY A 121 5.98 -2.70 -10.21
C GLY A 121 6.29 -1.34 -9.60
N ILE A 122 6.07 -0.25 -10.35
CA ILE A 122 6.42 1.10 -9.92
C ILE A 122 5.46 1.55 -8.81
N ALA A 123 4.15 1.32 -8.97
CA ALA A 123 3.17 1.66 -7.93
C ALA A 123 3.52 0.97 -6.61
N LYS A 124 3.88 -0.32 -6.66
CA LYS A 124 4.28 -1.08 -5.48
C LYS A 124 5.52 -0.49 -4.84
N THR A 125 6.54 -0.15 -5.62
CA THR A 125 7.79 0.42 -5.10
C THR A 125 7.55 1.78 -4.42
N VAL A 126 6.79 2.66 -5.07
CA VAL A 126 6.43 3.98 -4.53
C VAL A 126 5.61 3.83 -3.24
N PHE A 127 4.62 2.94 -3.24
CA PHE A 127 3.85 2.63 -2.05
C PHE A 127 4.75 2.14 -0.91
N MET A 128 5.63 1.16 -1.13
CA MET A 128 6.48 0.58 -0.07
C MET A 128 7.43 1.62 0.54
N ALA A 129 7.91 2.59 -0.26
CA ALA A 129 8.75 3.67 0.23
C ALA A 129 8.02 4.57 1.26
N GLN A 130 6.70 4.72 1.14
CA GLN A 130 5.90 5.62 1.99
C GLN A 130 5.09 4.87 3.07
N ALA A 131 4.59 3.67 2.75
CA ALA A 131 3.72 2.88 3.62
C ALA A 131 4.38 2.49 4.94
N ALA A 132 5.68 2.18 4.92
CA ALA A 132 6.43 1.87 6.14
C ALA A 132 6.43 3.06 7.12
N THR A 133 6.49 4.29 6.61
CA THR A 133 6.46 5.51 7.42
C THR A 133 5.08 5.73 8.03
N VAL A 134 4.00 5.51 7.26
CA VAL A 134 2.61 5.60 7.77
C VAL A 134 2.40 4.66 8.96
N VAL A 135 2.82 3.40 8.82
CA VAL A 135 2.71 2.42 9.91
C VAL A 135 3.56 2.83 11.12
N GLN A 136 4.79 3.30 10.90
CA GLN A 136 5.66 3.75 12.00
C GLN A 136 5.09 4.97 12.75
N GLN A 137 4.54 5.95 12.04
CA GLN A 137 3.93 7.14 12.64
C GLN A 137 2.73 6.77 13.50
N GLU A 138 1.85 5.91 13.00
CA GLU A 138 0.66 5.51 13.76
C GLU A 138 1.01 4.67 15.00
N MET A 139 2.01 3.80 14.88
CA MET A 139 2.52 3.03 16.01
C MET A 139 3.21 3.92 17.06
N GLY A 140 3.95 4.95 16.61
CA GLY A 140 4.56 5.94 17.49
C GLY A 140 3.53 6.73 18.29
N LYS A 141 2.44 7.16 17.65
CA LYS A 141 1.31 7.83 18.34
C LYS A 141 0.70 6.94 19.42
N ARG A 142 0.43 5.67 19.11
CA ARG A 142 -0.10 4.71 20.10
C ARG A 142 0.85 4.44 21.26
N ALA A 143 2.14 4.26 20.98
CA ALA A 143 3.14 4.07 22.03
C ALA A 143 3.16 5.28 23.00
N ALA A 144 3.03 6.50 22.46
CA ALA A 144 2.91 7.71 23.26
C ALA A 144 1.60 7.76 24.05
N GLU A 145 0.46 7.39 23.47
CA GLU A 145 -0.84 7.31 24.18
C GLU A 145 -0.81 6.31 25.34
N VAL A 146 -0.26 5.12 25.12
CA VAL A 146 -0.10 4.09 26.16
C VAL A 146 0.85 4.54 27.27
N ALA A 147 1.93 5.24 26.92
CA ALA A 147 2.87 5.80 27.90
C ALA A 147 2.28 7.00 28.69
N SER A 148 1.30 7.71 28.10
CA SER A 148 0.67 8.89 28.69
C SER A 148 -0.59 8.57 29.50
N THR A 149 -1.08 7.33 29.47
CA THR A 149 -2.24 6.91 30.26
C THR A 149 -1.78 6.66 31.70
N PRO A 150 -2.19 7.47 32.70
CA PRO A 150 -1.79 7.24 34.08
C PRO A 150 -2.34 5.90 34.55
N SER A 151 -1.51 5.11 35.21
CA SER A 151 -1.90 3.90 35.95
C SER A 151 -2.90 4.28 37.06
N GLY A 152 -4.16 4.47 36.69
CA GLY A 152 -5.23 4.97 37.54
C GLY A 152 -6.42 4.03 37.52
N ASN A 153 -6.31 2.90 38.20
CA ASN A 153 -7.35 2.47 39.14
C ASN A 153 -6.86 1.28 39.97
N LYS A 154 -6.35 1.58 41.17
CA LYS A 154 -6.57 0.72 42.33
C LYS A 154 -7.59 1.44 43.20
N SER A 155 -8.79 0.88 43.28
CA SER A 155 -9.72 1.06 44.38
C SER A 155 -10.45 -0.26 44.54
#